data_AF-A0A6M4H6R7-F1
#
_entry.id   AF-A0A6M4H6R7-F1
#
_cell.length_a   1.000
_cell.length_b   1.000
_cell.length_c   1.000
_cell.angle_alpha   90.00
_cell.angle_beta   90.00
_cell.angle_gamma   90.00
#
_symmetry.space_group_name_H-M   'P 1'
#
loop_
_entity.id
_entity.type
_entity.pdbx_description
1 polymer ?
#
loop_
_entity_poly.entity_id
_entity_poly.type
_entity_poly.pdbx_seq_one_letter_code
_entity_poly.pdbx_strand_id
1 'polypeptide(L)'
;MKTSALVIPALLFAAGCSTMATLTEPTGTPRKEIIQAVTLSHELITFNAGTPQVITAKKPLVGLEAGDEVVGIDYRVARGMLYALTRAGRLYVVDPATGGMRQVGNDKFAVALDGNEFGFDFNPTVDRIRIVSDNQQNMRAHPDTGAVVDSNADYPGVQTDYPLAYAPGDKNQHLTPRIMGAGYTYNKTNDKLTTNYAIDGRNDLLVTQGTKEGETPVVSPNTGQLFTVGQLGVGESSRVSFDISDVNNAAYAAFVRLGSKESRLYSIDLKSGAATFLGTIAGGQAIRGMAIVP
;
A
#
# COMPACT_ATOMS: atom_id res chain seq x y z
N MET A 1 -35.63 62.17 51.03
CA MET A 1 -34.68 61.23 50.40
C MET A 1 -35.39 59.89 50.25
N LYS A 2 -35.78 59.52 49.02
CA LYS A 2 -36.42 58.23 48.70
C LYS A 2 -35.39 57.38 47.98
N THR A 3 -34.98 56.27 48.59
CA THR A 3 -34.07 55.28 48.00
C THR A 3 -34.90 54.18 47.35
N SER A 4 -34.84 54.06 46.03
CA SER A 4 -35.44 52.96 45.26
C SER A 4 -34.38 51.87 45.05
N ALA A 5 -34.68 50.65 45.50
CA ALA A 5 -33.86 49.47 45.27
C ALA A 5 -34.23 48.82 43.92
N LEU A 6 -33.23 48.60 43.06
CA LEU A 6 -33.35 47.92 41.77
C LEU A 6 -33.12 46.42 41.97
N VAL A 7 -34.12 45.59 41.69
CA VAL A 7 -34.01 44.13 41.68
C VAL A 7 -33.72 43.67 40.25
N ILE A 8 -32.58 43.01 40.04
CA ILE A 8 -32.20 42.38 38.76
C ILE A 8 -32.52 40.88 38.87
N PRO A 9 -33.33 40.29 37.97
CA PRO A 9 -33.56 38.85 37.97
C PRO A 9 -32.38 38.11 37.32
N ALA A 10 -31.85 37.12 38.01
CA ALA A 10 -30.83 36.21 37.47
C ALA A 10 -31.48 35.22 36.48
N LEU A 11 -31.06 35.28 35.21
CA LEU A 11 -31.37 34.25 34.23
C LEU A 11 -30.53 33.00 34.53
N LEU A 12 -31.18 31.90 34.89
CA LEU A 12 -30.58 30.56 34.86
C LEU A 12 -30.37 30.14 33.39
N PHE A 13 -29.12 30.04 32.95
CA PHE A 13 -28.78 29.30 31.74
C PHE A 13 -28.83 27.81 32.03
N ALA A 14 -29.85 27.12 31.51
CA ALA A 14 -29.87 25.67 31.46
C ALA A 14 -28.85 25.19 30.40
N ALA A 15 -27.74 24.63 30.84
CA ALA A 15 -26.78 23.97 29.97
C ALA A 15 -27.40 22.66 29.43
N GLY A 16 -27.93 22.71 28.21
CA GLY A 16 -28.35 21.51 27.48
C GLY A 16 -27.13 20.67 27.12
N CYS A 17 -26.97 19.53 27.79
CA CYS A 17 -25.99 18.52 27.44
C CYS A 17 -26.44 17.84 26.12
N SER A 18 -25.99 18.37 24.99
CA SER A 18 -26.14 17.71 23.69
C SER A 18 -25.17 16.55 23.62
N THR A 19 -25.69 15.33 23.79
CA THR A 19 -24.95 14.11 23.47
C THR A 19 -24.64 14.12 21.98
N MET A 20 -23.38 14.39 21.62
CA MET A 20 -22.90 14.23 20.25
C MET A 20 -22.98 12.74 19.91
N ALA A 21 -24.04 12.34 19.21
CA ALA A 21 -24.12 11.01 18.63
C ALA A 21 -22.96 10.88 17.64
N THR A 22 -22.00 10.01 17.94
CA THR A 22 -20.93 9.66 17.00
C THR A 22 -21.59 8.97 15.81
N LEU A 23 -21.67 9.66 14.67
CA LEU A 23 -22.15 9.07 13.44
C LEU A 23 -21.18 7.96 13.02
N THR A 24 -21.57 6.71 13.19
CA THR A 24 -20.84 5.55 12.69
C THR A 24 -20.88 5.55 11.17
N GLU A 25 -19.73 5.41 10.53
CA GLU A 25 -19.61 5.28 9.07
C GLU A 25 -20.45 4.08 8.57
N PRO A 26 -21.32 4.27 7.56
CA PRO A 26 -22.13 3.16 7.05
C PRO A 26 -21.23 2.11 6.38
N THR A 27 -21.51 0.84 6.65
CA THR A 27 -20.83 -0.29 5.99
C THR A 27 -21.37 -0.50 4.58
N GLY A 28 -20.47 -0.74 3.63
CA GLY A 28 -20.84 -1.08 2.25
C GLY A 28 -21.37 -2.51 2.09
N THR A 29 -21.54 -2.94 0.84
CA THR A 29 -21.88 -4.33 0.50
C THR A 29 -20.60 -5.15 0.33
N PRO A 30 -20.54 -6.40 0.83
CA PRO A 30 -19.39 -7.26 0.60
C PRO A 30 -19.01 -7.42 -0.88
N ARG A 31 -17.71 -7.47 -1.14
CA ARG A 31 -17.09 -7.72 -2.44
C ARG A 31 -16.48 -9.12 -2.49
N LYS A 32 -15.97 -9.55 -3.65
CA LYS A 32 -15.35 -10.88 -3.79
C LYS A 32 -14.02 -10.96 -3.05
N GLU A 33 -13.28 -9.85 -3.00
CA GLU A 33 -11.93 -9.82 -2.47
C GLU A 33 -11.91 -9.75 -0.94
N ILE A 34 -11.10 -10.62 -0.35
CA ILE A 34 -10.70 -10.58 1.05
C ILE A 34 -9.33 -9.95 1.11
N ILE A 35 -9.15 -9.00 2.02
CA ILE A 35 -7.88 -8.30 2.21
C ILE A 35 -7.33 -8.67 3.58
N GLN A 36 -6.03 -8.96 3.62
CA GLN A 36 -5.24 -9.01 4.82
C GLN A 36 -4.36 -7.77 4.92
N ALA A 37 -4.25 -7.19 6.10
CA ALA A 37 -3.43 -6.01 6.33
C ALA A 37 -2.64 -6.13 7.63
N VAL A 38 -1.44 -5.53 7.65
CA VAL A 38 -0.62 -5.46 8.86
C VAL A 38 -0.84 -4.10 9.52
N THR A 39 -1.24 -4.07 10.77
CA THR A 39 -1.43 -2.82 11.52
C THR A 39 -0.10 -2.23 12.01
N LEU A 40 -0.11 -0.97 12.47
CA LEU A 40 1.09 -0.36 13.09
C LEU A 40 1.63 -1.15 14.29
N SER A 41 0.76 -1.87 15.01
CA SER A 41 1.08 -2.71 16.17
C SER A 41 1.44 -4.14 15.80
N HIS A 42 1.74 -4.41 14.53
CA HIS A 42 2.12 -5.73 14.02
C HIS A 42 1.06 -6.82 14.24
N GLU A 43 -0.20 -6.48 13.98
CA GLU A 43 -1.28 -7.48 13.89
C GLU A 43 -1.67 -7.68 12.42
N LEU A 44 -1.79 -8.93 11.99
CA LEU A 44 -2.43 -9.29 10.73
C LEU A 44 -3.95 -9.30 10.93
N ILE A 45 -4.64 -8.34 10.33
CA ILE A 45 -6.10 -8.25 10.32
C ILE A 45 -6.64 -8.75 8.97
N THR A 46 -7.84 -9.32 8.97
CA THR A 46 -8.56 -9.75 7.77
C THR A 46 -9.92 -9.07 7.71
N PHE A 47 -10.32 -8.61 6.52
CA PHE A 47 -11.63 -8.03 6.27
C PHE A 47 -12.03 -8.20 4.81
N ASN A 48 -13.31 -7.98 4.51
CA ASN A 48 -13.81 -7.97 3.14
C ASN A 48 -13.64 -6.58 2.52
N ALA A 49 -13.22 -6.49 1.25
CA ALA A 49 -12.95 -5.22 0.58
C ALA A 49 -14.17 -4.29 0.47
N GLY A 50 -15.39 -4.83 0.56
CA GLY A 50 -16.64 -4.06 0.57
C GLY A 50 -17.08 -3.55 1.94
N THR A 51 -16.49 -4.08 3.02
CA THR A 51 -16.82 -3.74 4.41
C THR A 51 -15.54 -3.60 5.24
N PRO A 52 -14.62 -2.68 4.89
CA PRO A 52 -13.32 -2.56 5.57
C PRO A 52 -13.40 -2.20 7.07
N GLN A 53 -14.57 -1.73 7.51
CA GLN A 53 -14.84 -1.43 8.92
C GLN A 53 -14.97 -2.69 9.78
N VAL A 54 -15.26 -3.85 9.18
CA VAL A 54 -15.57 -5.11 9.88
C VAL A 54 -14.39 -6.08 9.80
N ILE A 55 -13.64 -6.20 10.91
CA ILE A 55 -12.52 -7.12 11.02
C ILE A 55 -13.03 -8.52 11.38
N THR A 56 -12.76 -9.49 10.51
CA THR A 56 -13.22 -10.89 10.65
C THR A 56 -12.18 -11.81 11.28
N ALA A 57 -10.89 -11.44 11.20
CA ALA A 57 -9.81 -12.12 11.91
C ALA A 57 -8.71 -11.14 12.30
N LYS A 58 -7.99 -11.46 13.38
CA LYS A 58 -6.86 -10.70 13.91
C LYS A 58 -5.86 -11.65 14.54
N LYS A 59 -4.59 -11.57 14.14
CA LYS A 59 -3.48 -12.39 14.66
C LYS A 59 -2.26 -11.50 14.94
N PRO A 60 -1.60 -11.59 16.10
CA PRO A 60 -0.32 -10.93 16.29
C PRO A 60 0.71 -11.56 15.36
N LEU A 61 1.59 -10.75 14.77
CA LEU A 61 2.77 -11.26 14.07
C LEU A 61 3.81 -11.69 15.10
N VAL A 62 4.34 -12.91 14.94
CA VAL A 62 5.30 -13.51 15.87
C VAL A 62 6.54 -13.97 15.09
N GLY A 63 7.73 -13.65 15.60
CA GLY A 63 9.01 -13.98 14.96
C GLY A 63 9.71 -12.79 14.29
N LEU A 64 9.13 -11.60 14.38
CA LEU A 64 9.79 -10.35 14.00
C LEU A 64 10.93 -10.02 14.98
N GLU A 65 12.10 -9.63 14.47
CA GLU A 65 13.22 -9.18 15.31
C GLU A 65 12.85 -7.94 16.12
N ALA A 66 13.34 -7.87 17.36
CA ALA A 66 13.03 -6.76 18.26
C ALA A 66 13.53 -5.42 17.68
N GLY A 67 12.62 -4.44 17.58
CA GLY A 67 12.92 -3.12 17.01
C GLY A 67 12.83 -3.03 15.49
N ASP A 68 12.59 -4.15 14.79
CA ASP A 68 12.26 -4.14 13.36
C ASP A 68 10.76 -3.89 13.14
N GLU A 69 10.40 -3.49 11.93
CA GLU A 69 9.02 -3.17 11.56
C GLU A 69 8.67 -3.73 10.18
N VAL A 70 7.45 -4.24 10.01
CA VAL A 70 6.96 -4.61 8.68
C VAL A 70 6.71 -3.36 7.84
N VAL A 71 7.09 -3.35 6.57
CA VAL A 71 6.89 -2.21 5.65
C VAL A 71 6.10 -2.55 4.40
N GLY A 72 5.82 -3.83 4.17
CA GLY A 72 5.00 -4.30 3.06
C GLY A 72 4.67 -5.77 3.22
N ILE A 73 3.54 -6.19 2.64
CA ILE A 73 3.14 -7.59 2.52
C ILE A 73 2.56 -7.82 1.14
N ASP A 74 2.72 -9.02 0.60
CA ASP A 74 2.07 -9.44 -0.64
C ASP A 74 2.09 -10.98 -0.75
N TYR A 75 1.16 -11.54 -1.53
CA TYR A 75 1.11 -12.95 -1.86
C TYR A 75 1.97 -13.30 -3.07
N ARG A 76 2.84 -14.30 -2.91
CA ARG A 76 3.36 -15.04 -4.05
C ARG A 76 2.30 -16.01 -4.53
N VAL A 77 1.46 -15.59 -5.46
CA VAL A 77 0.32 -16.38 -5.98
C VAL A 77 0.74 -17.77 -6.46
N ALA A 78 1.90 -17.88 -7.12
CA ALA A 78 2.43 -19.17 -7.59
C ALA A 78 2.63 -20.23 -6.49
N ARG A 79 2.65 -19.85 -5.21
CA ARG A 79 2.72 -20.76 -4.07
C ARG A 79 1.65 -20.53 -3.00
N GLY A 80 0.76 -19.56 -3.18
CA GLY A 80 -0.27 -19.20 -2.19
C GLY A 80 0.30 -18.81 -0.82
N MET A 81 1.52 -18.24 -0.79
CA MET A 81 2.20 -17.86 0.46
C MET A 81 2.24 -16.35 0.61
N LEU A 82 1.86 -15.86 1.79
CA LEU A 82 2.00 -14.45 2.18
C LEU A 82 3.44 -14.17 2.57
N TYR A 83 3.99 -13.07 2.08
CA TYR A 83 5.31 -12.58 2.46
C TYR A 83 5.20 -11.25 3.17
N ALA A 84 6.19 -10.94 4.00
CA ALA A 84 6.39 -9.64 4.60
C ALA A 84 7.82 -9.15 4.38
N LEU A 85 7.97 -7.88 4.02
CA LEU A 85 9.22 -7.16 4.03
C LEU A 85 9.33 -6.33 5.30
N THR A 86 10.50 -6.29 5.91
CA THR A 86 10.77 -5.44 7.07
C THR A 86 11.69 -4.27 6.77
N ARG A 87 11.69 -3.26 7.64
CA ARG A 87 12.50 -2.04 7.54
C ARG A 87 14.00 -2.34 7.56
N ALA A 88 14.43 -3.36 8.30
CA ALA A 88 15.82 -3.82 8.29
C ALA A 88 16.23 -4.51 6.97
N GLY A 89 15.29 -4.72 6.03
CA GLY A 89 15.53 -5.40 4.76
C GLY A 89 15.51 -6.92 4.90
N ARG A 90 14.69 -7.47 5.80
CA ARG A 90 14.50 -8.92 5.91
C ARG A 90 13.19 -9.33 5.26
N LEU A 91 13.21 -10.48 4.59
CA LEU A 91 12.04 -11.08 3.96
C LEU A 91 11.56 -12.24 4.82
N TYR A 92 10.25 -12.32 5.04
CA TYR A 92 9.62 -13.40 5.80
C TYR A 92 8.49 -14.02 4.99
N VAL A 93 8.27 -15.32 5.20
CA VAL A 93 6.99 -15.98 4.92
C VAL A 93 6.12 -15.87 6.17
N VAL A 94 4.86 -15.49 6.00
CA VAL A 94 3.87 -15.36 7.07
C VAL A 94 2.86 -16.49 6.95
N ASP A 95 2.59 -17.19 8.05
CA ASP A 95 1.44 -18.07 8.18
C ASP A 95 0.20 -17.24 8.57
N PRO A 96 -0.78 -17.06 7.67
CA PRO A 96 -1.93 -16.21 7.96
C PRO A 96 -2.86 -16.77 9.05
N ALA A 97 -2.82 -18.09 9.31
CA ALA A 97 -3.67 -18.72 10.31
C ALA A 97 -3.19 -18.46 11.74
N THR A 98 -1.87 -18.39 11.92
CA THR A 98 -1.22 -18.25 13.23
C THR A 98 -0.58 -16.88 13.46
N GLY A 99 -0.20 -16.16 12.40
CA GLY A 99 0.63 -14.95 12.46
C GLY A 99 2.13 -15.25 12.59
N GLY A 100 2.54 -16.52 12.55
CA GLY A 100 3.95 -16.90 12.63
C GLY A 100 4.74 -16.45 11.40
N MET A 101 5.90 -15.84 11.62
CA MET A 101 6.82 -15.37 10.59
C MET A 101 8.08 -16.22 10.58
N ARG A 102 8.47 -16.70 9.40
CA ARG A 102 9.73 -17.42 9.17
C ARG A 102 10.57 -16.66 8.17
N GLN A 103 11.78 -16.26 8.56
CA GLN A 103 12.68 -15.54 7.66
C GLN A 103 13.03 -16.40 6.43
N VAL A 104 13.12 -15.74 5.28
CA VAL A 104 13.65 -16.26 4.03
C VAL A 104 15.14 -16.00 4.01
N GLY A 105 15.93 -17.05 3.78
CA GLY A 105 17.38 -16.98 4.01
C GLY A 105 17.70 -16.71 5.47
N ASN A 106 18.94 -16.30 5.74
CA ASN A 106 19.41 -15.98 7.10
C ASN A 106 19.79 -14.50 7.25
N ASP A 107 19.98 -13.78 6.14
CA ASP A 107 20.51 -12.43 6.12
C ASP A 107 19.44 -11.39 5.76
N LYS A 108 19.75 -10.12 6.04
CA LYS A 108 19.08 -8.99 5.41
C LYS A 108 19.54 -8.82 3.97
N PHE A 109 18.83 -8.01 3.19
CA PHE A 109 19.24 -7.63 1.85
C PHE A 109 20.65 -7.00 1.84
N ALA A 110 21.41 -7.33 0.79
CA ALA A 110 22.73 -6.76 0.55
C ALA A 110 22.69 -5.25 0.26
N VAL A 111 21.53 -4.76 -0.18
CA VAL A 111 21.24 -3.34 -0.37
C VAL A 111 20.21 -2.91 0.67
N ALA A 112 20.48 -1.81 1.38
CA ALA A 112 19.54 -1.27 2.36
C ALA A 112 18.29 -0.69 1.68
N LEU A 113 17.15 -0.79 2.37
CA LEU A 113 15.96 -0.06 1.96
C LEU A 113 16.17 1.44 2.17
N ASP A 114 15.88 2.22 1.14
CA ASP A 114 16.05 3.66 1.12
C ASP A 114 14.69 4.34 0.94
N GLY A 115 14.31 5.18 1.89
CA GLY A 115 13.00 5.82 1.98
C GLY A 115 12.21 5.45 3.24
N ASN A 116 10.99 5.95 3.32
CA ASN A 116 10.07 5.75 4.45
C ASN A 116 8.89 4.86 4.11
N GLU A 117 8.37 4.94 2.89
CA GLU A 117 7.22 4.18 2.42
C GLU A 117 7.61 3.36 1.20
N PHE A 118 7.02 2.17 1.08
CA PHE A 118 7.45 1.16 0.12
C PHE A 118 6.28 0.51 -0.60
N GLY A 119 6.41 0.35 -1.92
CA GLY A 119 5.65 -0.65 -2.67
C GLY A 119 6.39 -1.98 -2.63
N PHE A 120 5.67 -3.08 -2.39
CA PHE A 120 6.21 -4.44 -2.30
C PHE A 120 5.21 -5.38 -2.96
N ASP A 121 5.58 -5.99 -4.09
CA ASP A 121 4.64 -6.81 -4.88
C ASP A 121 5.36 -7.90 -5.69
N PHE A 122 4.70 -9.04 -5.90
CA PHE A 122 5.20 -10.14 -6.69
C PHE A 122 4.86 -9.99 -8.15
N ASN A 123 5.89 -9.92 -9.00
CA ASN A 123 5.69 -10.05 -10.44
C ASN A 123 5.28 -11.50 -10.76
N PRO A 124 4.09 -11.74 -11.33
CA PRO A 124 3.57 -13.09 -11.53
C PRO A 124 4.20 -13.84 -12.69
N THR A 125 4.95 -13.16 -13.57
CA THR A 125 5.50 -13.76 -14.79
C THR A 125 6.95 -14.19 -14.59
N VAL A 126 7.78 -13.36 -13.96
CA VAL A 126 9.21 -13.66 -13.71
C VAL A 126 9.49 -14.15 -12.29
N ASP A 127 8.47 -14.21 -11.43
CA ASP A 127 8.55 -14.69 -10.05
C ASP A 127 9.66 -13.97 -9.25
N ARG A 128 9.58 -12.64 -9.27
CA ARG A 128 10.47 -11.75 -8.53
C ARG A 128 9.64 -10.76 -7.75
N ILE A 129 10.16 -10.41 -6.58
CA ILE A 129 9.60 -9.35 -5.75
C ILE A 129 10.08 -8.02 -6.34
N ARG A 130 9.17 -7.09 -6.56
CA ARG A 130 9.47 -5.68 -6.82
C ARG A 130 9.41 -4.92 -5.51
N ILE A 131 10.43 -4.10 -5.25
CA ILE A 131 10.46 -3.18 -4.12
C ILE A 131 10.74 -1.79 -4.68
N VAL A 132 9.86 -0.84 -4.38
CA VAL A 132 9.96 0.56 -4.78
C VAL A 132 9.76 1.46 -3.57
N SER A 133 10.26 2.70 -3.59
CA SER A 133 10.10 3.59 -2.45
C SER A 133 9.83 5.05 -2.80
N ASP A 134 9.42 5.79 -1.77
CA ASP A 134 9.21 7.24 -1.81
C ASP A 134 10.51 8.04 -1.97
N ASN A 135 11.68 7.39 -1.94
CA ASN A 135 12.98 7.96 -2.30
C ASN A 135 13.51 7.46 -3.65
N GLN A 136 12.60 7.11 -4.57
CA GLN A 136 12.91 6.67 -5.95
C GLN A 136 13.71 5.36 -6.04
N GLN A 137 13.84 4.60 -4.95
CA GLN A 137 14.48 3.28 -5.02
C GLN A 137 13.64 2.35 -5.89
N ASN A 138 14.31 1.54 -6.70
CA ASN A 138 13.71 0.50 -7.53
C ASN A 138 14.62 -0.71 -7.49
N MET A 139 14.14 -1.82 -6.93
CA MET A 139 14.94 -3.03 -6.84
C MET A 139 14.08 -4.27 -6.95
N ARG A 140 14.74 -5.40 -7.19
CA ARG A 140 14.11 -6.72 -7.23
C ARG A 140 14.78 -7.65 -6.25
N ALA A 141 14.04 -8.60 -5.71
CA ALA A 141 14.57 -9.65 -4.85
C ALA A 141 14.06 -11.04 -5.25
N HIS A 142 14.88 -12.07 -4.99
CA HIS A 142 14.53 -13.46 -5.21
C HIS A 142 13.72 -13.99 -4.02
N PRO A 143 12.50 -14.52 -4.22
CA PRO A 143 11.60 -14.85 -3.12
C PRO A 143 12.02 -16.06 -2.30
N ASP A 144 12.80 -16.98 -2.88
CA ASP A 144 13.26 -18.18 -2.17
C ASP A 144 14.57 -17.95 -1.36
N THR A 145 15.35 -16.92 -1.68
CA THR A 145 16.68 -16.72 -1.08
C THR A 145 16.83 -15.38 -0.37
N GLY A 146 15.97 -14.40 -0.66
CA GLY A 146 16.14 -13.02 -0.21
C GLY A 146 17.29 -12.28 -0.90
N ALA A 147 17.93 -12.87 -1.91
CA ALA A 147 19.00 -12.19 -2.65
C ALA A 147 18.42 -11.06 -3.50
N VAL A 148 19.02 -9.88 -3.40
CA VAL A 148 18.72 -8.75 -4.31
C VAL A 148 19.20 -9.13 -5.71
N VAL A 149 18.35 -8.89 -6.71
CA VAL A 149 18.68 -9.15 -8.12
C VAL A 149 19.54 -8.01 -8.61
N ASP A 150 20.74 -8.38 -9.07
CA ASP A 150 21.67 -7.44 -9.66
C ASP A 150 21.17 -6.92 -11.03
N SER A 151 21.17 -5.60 -11.20
CA SER A 151 20.74 -4.95 -12.43
C SER A 151 21.85 -4.89 -13.48
N ASN A 152 23.13 -5.01 -13.08
CA ASN A 152 24.25 -4.86 -13.98
C ASN A 152 25.49 -5.68 -13.59
N ALA A 153 25.51 -6.94 -14.04
CA ALA A 153 26.60 -7.88 -13.76
C ALA A 153 28.01 -7.43 -14.24
N ASP A 154 28.11 -6.37 -15.06
CA ASP A 154 29.40 -5.82 -15.48
C ASP A 154 30.10 -5.01 -14.37
N TYR A 155 29.38 -4.64 -13.29
CA TYR A 155 29.93 -3.89 -12.16
C TYR A 155 30.03 -4.75 -10.88
N PRO A 156 31.11 -4.59 -10.08
CA PRO A 156 31.26 -5.36 -8.87
C PRO A 156 30.21 -4.99 -7.81
N GLY A 157 29.68 -6.00 -7.13
CA GLY A 157 28.66 -5.87 -6.08
C GLY A 157 27.26 -6.16 -6.60
N VAL A 158 26.25 -5.78 -5.83
CA VAL A 158 24.84 -5.89 -6.25
C VAL A 158 24.32 -4.49 -6.51
N GLN A 159 23.78 -4.24 -7.71
CA GLN A 159 23.18 -2.95 -8.06
C GLN A 159 21.66 -3.05 -8.11
N THR A 160 21.00 -1.99 -7.66
CA THR A 160 19.54 -1.83 -7.82
C THR A 160 19.19 -1.52 -9.27
N ASP A 161 17.92 -1.67 -9.63
CA ASP A 161 17.42 -1.16 -10.91
C ASP A 161 17.53 0.37 -10.98
N TYR A 162 17.30 0.94 -12.18
CA TYR A 162 17.39 2.39 -12.36
C TYR A 162 16.36 3.13 -11.47
N PRO A 163 16.73 4.30 -10.90
CA PRO A 163 15.84 5.07 -10.04
C PRO A 163 14.51 5.43 -10.71
N LEU A 164 13.46 5.51 -9.90
CA LEU A 164 12.14 5.87 -10.38
C LEU A 164 12.10 7.32 -10.85
N ALA A 165 11.66 7.53 -12.08
CA ALA A 165 11.49 8.87 -12.65
C ALA A 165 10.36 8.84 -13.68
N TYR A 166 9.62 9.95 -13.82
CA TYR A 166 8.68 10.09 -14.92
C TYR A 166 9.42 10.06 -16.25
N ALA A 167 8.89 9.29 -17.20
CA ALA A 167 9.53 9.06 -18.49
C ALA A 167 9.66 10.37 -19.30
N PRO A 168 10.67 10.50 -20.18
CA PRO A 168 10.73 11.60 -21.13
C PRO A 168 9.45 11.70 -21.96
N GLY A 169 8.85 12.89 -22.03
CA GLY A 169 7.59 13.14 -22.71
C GLY A 169 6.33 12.83 -21.89
N ASP A 170 6.45 12.24 -20.69
CA ASP A 170 5.32 12.15 -19.77
C ASP A 170 4.90 13.55 -19.31
N LYS A 171 3.60 13.76 -19.12
CA LYS A 171 3.05 15.07 -18.68
C LYS A 171 3.61 15.53 -17.33
N ASN A 172 4.08 14.59 -16.51
CA ASN A 172 4.66 14.85 -15.19
C ASN A 172 6.20 14.67 -15.16
N GLN A 173 6.87 14.62 -16.32
CA GLN A 173 8.33 14.42 -16.43
C GLN A 173 9.21 15.37 -15.58
N HIS A 174 8.66 16.52 -15.15
CA HIS A 174 9.37 17.51 -14.34
C HIS A 174 9.19 17.32 -12.82
N LEU A 175 8.33 16.39 -12.40
CA LEU A 175 8.08 16.11 -10.99
C LEU A 175 9.00 15.01 -10.48
N THR A 176 9.36 15.09 -9.19
CA THR A 176 10.01 14.00 -8.49
C THR A 176 8.94 13.06 -7.92
N PRO A 177 8.90 11.78 -8.33
CA PRO A 177 7.89 10.86 -7.85
C PRO A 177 8.14 10.44 -6.39
N ARG A 178 7.07 10.17 -5.64
CA ARG A 178 7.13 9.46 -4.37
C ARG A 178 6.27 8.21 -4.43
N ILE A 179 6.85 7.12 -4.91
CA ILE A 179 6.13 5.86 -5.11
C ILE A 179 5.98 5.13 -3.78
N MET A 180 4.74 4.96 -3.32
CA MET A 180 4.42 4.39 -2.01
C MET A 180 3.66 3.06 -2.10
N GLY A 181 3.26 2.64 -3.30
CA GLY A 181 2.58 1.38 -3.55
C GLY A 181 2.87 0.88 -4.95
N ALA A 182 2.91 -0.43 -5.13
CA ALA A 182 3.08 -1.11 -6.42
C ALA A 182 2.17 -2.33 -6.47
N GLY A 183 1.77 -2.75 -7.67
CA GLY A 183 0.88 -3.89 -7.88
C GLY A 183 0.95 -4.37 -9.33
N TYR A 184 1.10 -5.67 -9.54
CA TYR A 184 1.11 -6.28 -10.87
C TYR A 184 -0.27 -6.81 -11.27
N THR A 185 -0.65 -6.59 -12.54
CA THR A 185 -1.83 -7.26 -13.11
C THR A 185 -1.51 -8.70 -13.51
N TYR A 186 -2.55 -9.53 -13.61
CA TYR A 186 -2.47 -10.91 -14.07
C TYR A 186 -3.20 -11.05 -15.41
N ASN A 187 -2.44 -11.38 -16.46
CA ASN A 187 -3.02 -11.61 -17.77
C ASN A 187 -3.60 -13.03 -17.86
N LYS A 188 -4.91 -13.12 -18.16
CA LYS A 188 -5.64 -14.40 -18.19
C LYS A 188 -5.48 -15.18 -19.50
N THR A 189 -4.95 -14.55 -20.53
CA THR A 189 -4.79 -15.15 -21.86
C THR A 189 -3.33 -15.54 -22.13
N ASN A 190 -2.38 -14.80 -21.57
CA ASN A 190 -0.95 -15.02 -21.73
C ASN A 190 -0.20 -14.73 -20.42
N ASP A 191 0.15 -15.79 -19.70
CA ASP A 191 0.84 -15.75 -18.40
C ASP A 191 2.25 -15.14 -18.45
N LYS A 192 2.77 -14.82 -19.63
CA LYS A 192 4.04 -14.10 -19.81
C LYS A 192 3.88 -12.59 -19.79
N LEU A 193 2.65 -12.08 -19.79
CA LEU A 193 2.35 -10.65 -19.79
C LEU A 193 1.82 -10.20 -18.43
N THR A 194 2.27 -9.00 -18.04
CA THR A 194 1.81 -8.31 -16.84
C THR A 194 2.07 -6.82 -17.01
N THR A 195 1.29 -5.99 -16.32
CA THR A 195 1.53 -4.55 -16.21
C THR A 195 1.82 -4.23 -14.75
N ASN A 196 2.94 -3.54 -14.50
CA ASN A 196 3.25 -3.01 -13.18
C ASN A 196 2.61 -1.63 -13.02
N TYR A 197 1.70 -1.51 -12.06
CA TYR A 197 1.13 -0.25 -11.63
C TYR A 197 1.77 0.22 -10.34
N ALA A 198 1.81 1.53 -10.14
CA ALA A 198 2.31 2.13 -8.92
C ALA A 198 1.51 3.38 -8.55
N ILE A 199 1.58 3.76 -7.28
CA ILE A 199 0.94 4.96 -6.76
C ILE A 199 1.99 5.97 -6.34
N ASP A 200 1.94 7.15 -6.95
CA ASP A 200 2.65 8.34 -6.49
C ASP A 200 1.79 9.05 -5.44
N GLY A 201 2.11 8.78 -4.17
CA GLY A 201 1.33 9.30 -3.04
C GLY A 201 1.47 10.81 -2.85
N ARG A 202 2.53 11.43 -3.39
CA ARG A 202 2.71 12.89 -3.32
C ARG A 202 1.87 13.61 -4.36
N ASN A 203 1.89 13.11 -5.59
CA ASN A 203 1.25 13.78 -6.71
C ASN A 203 -0.19 13.30 -6.95
N ASP A 204 -0.70 12.35 -6.14
CA ASP A 204 -2.05 11.79 -6.22
C ASP A 204 -2.33 11.13 -7.57
N LEU A 205 -1.37 10.33 -8.05
CA LEU A 205 -1.40 9.71 -9.37
C LEU A 205 -1.33 8.19 -9.31
N LEU A 206 -2.14 7.56 -10.15
CA LEU A 206 -1.86 6.21 -10.63
C LEU A 206 -0.90 6.31 -11.83
N VAL A 207 0.15 5.51 -11.81
CA VAL A 207 1.13 5.40 -12.88
C VAL A 207 1.33 3.94 -13.26
N THR A 208 1.89 3.70 -14.44
CA THR A 208 2.54 2.42 -14.78
C THR A 208 4.05 2.58 -14.66
N GLN A 209 4.74 1.55 -14.17
CA GLN A 209 6.20 1.50 -14.14
C GLN A 209 6.67 0.61 -15.28
N GLY A 210 7.24 1.20 -16.32
CA GLY A 210 7.34 0.59 -17.64
C GLY A 210 6.03 0.73 -18.43
N THR A 211 6.03 0.30 -19.69
CA THR A 211 4.83 0.38 -20.52
C THR A 211 3.85 -0.74 -20.20
N LYS A 212 2.56 -0.44 -20.36
CA LYS A 212 1.48 -1.44 -20.30
C LYS A 212 1.67 -2.54 -21.33
N GLU A 213 1.20 -3.75 -21.00
CA GLU A 213 1.18 -4.87 -21.95
C GLU A 213 0.52 -4.48 -23.28
N GLY A 214 1.16 -4.87 -24.39
CA GLY A 214 0.70 -4.57 -25.75
C GLY A 214 1.10 -3.19 -26.29
N GLU A 215 1.64 -2.28 -25.47
CA GLU A 215 2.11 -0.97 -25.92
C GLU A 215 3.54 -1.04 -26.48
N THR A 216 3.86 -0.13 -27.42
CA THR A 216 5.17 0.01 -28.06
C THR A 216 5.65 1.46 -27.99
N PRO A 217 6.94 1.74 -27.69
CA PRO A 217 8.00 0.77 -27.40
C PRO A 217 7.82 0.09 -26.05
N VAL A 218 8.25 -1.17 -25.94
CA VAL A 218 8.24 -1.88 -24.66
C VAL A 218 9.32 -1.28 -23.76
N VAL A 219 8.90 -0.73 -22.62
CA VAL A 219 9.79 -0.22 -21.58
C VAL A 219 9.69 -1.11 -20.35
N SER A 220 10.80 -1.73 -19.97
CA SER A 220 10.86 -2.58 -18.78
C SER A 220 10.69 -1.76 -17.50
N PRO A 221 9.97 -2.27 -16.49
CA PRO A 221 9.91 -1.63 -15.18
C PRO A 221 11.29 -1.46 -14.52
N ASN A 222 12.30 -2.22 -14.94
CA ASN A 222 13.68 -2.12 -14.43
C ASN A 222 14.37 -0.82 -14.87
N THR A 223 13.83 -0.12 -15.88
CA THR A 223 14.34 1.20 -16.29
C THR A 223 13.92 2.33 -15.34
N GLY A 224 13.04 2.05 -14.37
CA GLY A 224 12.53 3.05 -13.43
C GLY A 224 11.54 4.05 -14.03
N GLN A 225 11.29 4.00 -15.34
CA GLN A 225 10.43 4.95 -16.03
C GLN A 225 8.96 4.78 -15.63
N LEU A 226 8.33 5.89 -15.30
CA LEU A 226 6.92 5.98 -14.92
C LEU A 226 6.12 6.69 -16.01
N PHE A 227 4.97 6.13 -16.37
CA PHE A 227 4.00 6.72 -17.30
C PHE A 227 2.69 6.98 -16.59
N THR A 228 2.20 8.21 -16.64
CA THR A 228 1.02 8.64 -15.90
C THR A 228 -0.26 8.04 -16.50
N VAL A 229 -1.05 7.37 -15.67
CA VAL A 229 -2.38 6.86 -16.04
C VAL A 229 -3.43 7.95 -15.79
N GLY A 230 -3.52 8.47 -14.57
CA GLY A 230 -4.49 9.49 -14.21
C GLY A 230 -4.47 9.87 -12.73
N GLN A 231 -5.32 10.82 -12.36
CA GLN A 231 -5.47 11.28 -10.98
C GLN A 231 -6.30 10.29 -10.17
N LEU A 232 -5.85 10.02 -8.96
CA LEU A 232 -6.58 9.22 -7.98
C LEU A 232 -7.77 10.01 -7.39
N GLY A 233 -7.58 11.30 -7.12
CA GLY A 233 -8.60 12.16 -6.49
C GLY A 233 -8.70 11.98 -4.98
N VAL A 234 -7.67 11.42 -4.33
CA VAL A 234 -7.61 11.19 -2.88
C VAL A 234 -6.91 12.35 -2.18
N GLY A 235 -5.93 12.95 -2.84
CA GLY A 235 -5.03 13.98 -2.32
C GLY A 235 -3.71 13.41 -1.78
N GLU A 236 -2.77 14.30 -1.46
CA GLU A 236 -1.44 13.92 -0.96
C GLU A 236 -1.56 12.97 0.25
N SER A 237 -0.78 11.90 0.22
CA SER A 237 -0.80 10.82 1.19
C SER A 237 0.56 10.62 1.84
N SER A 238 0.56 10.36 3.15
CA SER A 238 1.76 10.01 3.92
C SER A 238 2.06 8.52 3.91
N ARG A 239 1.07 7.68 3.54
CA ARG A 239 1.21 6.24 3.40
C ARG A 239 0.20 5.70 2.40
N VAL A 240 0.64 4.72 1.61
CA VAL A 240 -0.20 3.97 0.67
C VAL A 240 0.10 2.48 0.82
N SER A 241 -0.92 1.64 0.70
CA SER A 241 -0.76 0.22 0.43
C SER A 241 -1.64 -0.11 -0.77
N PHE A 242 -1.13 -0.84 -1.74
CA PHE A 242 -1.77 -1.06 -3.03
C PHE A 242 -1.59 -2.51 -3.43
N ASP A 243 -2.64 -3.12 -3.95
CA ASP A 243 -2.59 -4.49 -4.47
C ASP A 243 -3.66 -4.69 -5.55
N ILE A 244 -3.42 -5.63 -6.46
CA ILE A 244 -4.25 -5.99 -7.60
C ILE A 244 -4.55 -7.49 -7.55
N SER A 245 -5.83 -7.83 -7.45
CA SER A 245 -6.27 -9.22 -7.38
C SER A 245 -5.82 -10.01 -8.61
N ASP A 246 -5.20 -11.16 -8.36
CA ASP A 246 -4.80 -12.10 -9.40
C ASP A 246 -5.99 -12.70 -10.13
N VAL A 247 -7.15 -12.82 -9.48
CA VAL A 247 -8.35 -13.44 -10.04
C VAL A 247 -8.98 -12.60 -11.15
N ASN A 248 -9.14 -11.29 -10.93
CA ASN A 248 -9.95 -10.43 -11.81
C ASN A 248 -9.34 -9.03 -12.06
N ASN A 249 -8.12 -8.78 -11.61
CA ASN A 249 -7.48 -7.46 -11.65
C ASN A 249 -8.26 -6.34 -10.94
N ALA A 250 -9.11 -6.67 -9.97
CA ALA A 250 -9.70 -5.69 -9.07
C ALA A 250 -8.56 -5.09 -8.22
N ALA A 251 -8.38 -3.78 -8.34
CA ALA A 251 -7.32 -3.06 -7.66
C ALA A 251 -7.88 -2.30 -6.47
N TYR A 252 -7.19 -2.39 -5.34
CA TYR A 252 -7.55 -1.71 -4.11
C TYR A 252 -6.33 -0.97 -3.56
N ALA A 253 -6.57 0.18 -2.94
CA ALA A 253 -5.54 0.91 -2.22
C ALA A 253 -6.06 1.41 -0.87
N ALA A 254 -5.22 1.31 0.15
CA ALA A 254 -5.43 1.97 1.43
C ALA A 254 -4.56 3.22 1.51
N PHE A 255 -5.17 4.37 1.80
CA PHE A 255 -4.46 5.64 1.93
C PHE A 255 -4.54 6.17 3.35
N VAL A 256 -3.42 6.65 3.86
CA VAL A 256 -3.38 7.62 4.96
C VAL A 256 -3.04 8.97 4.34
N ARG A 257 -4.02 9.87 4.27
CA ARG A 257 -3.83 11.22 3.72
C ARG A 257 -2.89 12.03 4.62
N LEU A 258 -2.13 12.95 4.03
CA LEU A 258 -1.25 13.83 4.78
C LEU A 258 -2.04 14.59 5.85
N GLY A 259 -1.58 14.51 7.11
CA GLY A 259 -2.28 15.10 8.27
C GLY A 259 -3.39 14.24 8.89
N SER A 260 -3.72 13.08 8.29
CA SER A 260 -4.61 12.07 8.85
C SER A 260 -3.85 10.98 9.60
N LYS A 261 -4.56 10.22 10.44
CA LYS A 261 -4.08 8.96 11.05
C LYS A 261 -4.84 7.72 10.57
N GLU A 262 -5.91 7.93 9.80
CA GLU A 262 -6.82 6.87 9.39
C GLU A 262 -6.41 6.27 8.05
N SER A 263 -6.32 4.93 7.98
CA SER A 263 -6.28 4.22 6.71
C SER A 263 -7.69 4.08 6.14
N ARG A 264 -7.86 4.58 4.91
CA ARG A 264 -9.12 4.52 4.16
C ARG A 264 -8.93 3.68 2.91
N LEU A 265 -9.82 2.72 2.69
CA LEU A 265 -9.79 1.81 1.56
C LEU A 265 -10.55 2.40 0.37
N TYR A 266 -9.97 2.25 -0.82
CA TYR A 266 -10.53 2.67 -2.09
C TYR A 266 -10.40 1.52 -3.11
N SER A 267 -11.36 1.40 -4.03
CA SER A 267 -11.13 0.68 -5.29
C SER A 267 -10.50 1.63 -6.30
N ILE A 268 -9.55 1.14 -7.10
CA ILE A 268 -8.82 1.91 -8.10
C ILE A 268 -9.20 1.44 -9.50
N ASP A 269 -9.58 2.37 -10.37
CA ASP A 269 -9.74 2.10 -11.80
C ASP A 269 -8.37 2.14 -12.50
N LEU A 270 -7.86 0.97 -12.90
CA LEU A 270 -6.55 0.84 -13.57
C LEU A 270 -6.46 1.47 -14.97
N LYS A 271 -7.59 1.88 -15.57
CA LYS A 271 -7.62 2.56 -16.87
C LYS A 271 -7.59 4.08 -16.72
N SER A 272 -8.38 4.61 -15.78
CA SER A 272 -8.55 6.06 -15.61
C SER A 272 -7.69 6.63 -14.48
N GLY A 273 -7.26 5.80 -13.54
CA GLY A 273 -6.62 6.22 -12.29
C GLY A 273 -7.61 6.59 -11.19
N ALA A 274 -8.91 6.70 -11.45
CA ALA A 274 -9.85 7.22 -10.45
C ALA A 274 -10.00 6.28 -9.23
N ALA A 275 -9.93 6.84 -8.03
CA ALA A 275 -10.19 6.13 -6.77
C ALA A 275 -11.64 6.32 -6.31
N THR A 276 -12.27 5.25 -5.83
CA THR A 276 -13.62 5.29 -5.22
C THR A 276 -13.54 4.82 -3.78
N PHE A 277 -13.95 5.68 -2.83
CA PHE A 277 -13.92 5.38 -1.40
C PHE A 277 -14.86 4.22 -1.06
N LEU A 278 -14.38 3.26 -0.28
CA LEU A 278 -15.12 2.08 0.18
C LEU A 278 -15.37 2.08 1.68
N GLY A 279 -14.42 2.60 2.46
CA GLY A 279 -14.61 2.80 3.88
C GLY A 279 -13.32 2.94 4.67
N THR A 280 -13.44 3.31 5.95
CA THR A 280 -12.31 3.41 6.88
C THR A 280 -11.96 2.03 7.45
N ILE A 281 -10.69 1.62 7.36
CA ILE A 281 -10.23 0.31 7.82
C ILE A 281 -10.21 0.27 9.35
N ALA A 282 -10.79 -0.78 9.93
CA ALA A 282 -10.70 -1.07 11.38
C ALA A 282 -11.07 0.12 12.29
N GLY A 283 -11.99 0.99 11.88
CA GLY A 283 -12.37 2.19 12.65
C GLY A 283 -11.29 3.27 12.75
N GLY A 284 -10.33 3.30 11.83
CA GLY A 284 -9.34 4.37 11.70
C GLY A 284 -7.90 3.98 12.05
N GLN A 285 -7.61 2.70 12.24
CA GLN A 285 -6.24 2.24 12.48
C GLN A 285 -5.40 2.36 11.21
N ALA A 286 -4.20 2.94 11.30
CA ALA A 286 -3.24 2.92 10.21
C ALA A 286 -2.68 1.50 10.00
N ILE A 287 -2.53 1.12 8.74
CA ILE A 287 -1.89 -0.14 8.33
C ILE A 287 -0.52 0.14 7.70
N ARG A 288 0.39 -0.83 7.78
CA ARG A 288 1.75 -0.80 7.20
C ARG A 288 1.80 -1.37 5.79
N GLY A 289 0.94 -2.34 5.49
CA GLY A 289 0.84 -3.03 4.20
C GLY A 289 -0.47 -3.79 4.11
N MET A 290 -0.88 -4.13 2.89
CA MET A 290 -2.05 -4.98 2.63
C MET A 290 -1.80 -5.90 1.45
N ALA A 291 -2.48 -7.04 1.44
CA ALA A 291 -2.48 -7.99 0.35
C ALA A 291 -3.89 -8.61 0.20
N ILE A 292 -4.30 -8.87 -1.03
CA ILE A 292 -5.53 -9.54 -1.42
C ILE A 292 -5.26 -11.04 -1.36
N VAL A 293 -6.15 -11.77 -0.70
CA VAL A 293 -6.06 -13.23 -0.63
C VAL A 293 -6.35 -13.82 -2.02
N PRO A 294 -5.47 -14.68 -2.58
CA PRO A 294 -5.69 -15.36 -3.86
C PRO A 294 -6.88 -16.32 -3.88
#